data_AF-A0AAW6NBG9-F1
#
_entry.id   AF-A0AAW6NBG9-F1
#
_cell.length_a   1.000
_cell.length_b   1.000
_cell.length_c   1.000
_cell.angle_alpha   90.00
_cell.angle_beta   90.00
_cell.angle_gamma   90.00
#
_symmetry.space_group_name_H-M   'P 1'
#
loop_
_entity.id
_entity.type
_entity.pdbx_description
1 polymer ?
#
loop_
_entity_poly.entity_id
_entity_poly.type
_entity_poly.pdbx_seq_one_letter_code
_entity_poly.pdbx_strand_id
1 'polypeptide(L)'
;MIAPFRAIVVTLCSFAILSGLGLAALVLGYSVKFGKCVKLPNGSELSYEAFVDLGNSFLRPDVVLRDPEGAIIGKEIWPIHITSTATHGTAWPERDNSKPDFSFVWTANTGLVKQVDNPSLYAELLATANSASDYIGAPFELHVNTLWMFKRLSEDERYIGRSCVTQLFTF
;
A
#
# COMPACT_ATOMS: atom_id res chain seq x y z
N MET A 1 -24.91 3.88 -52.83
CA MET A 1 -24.93 4.33 -51.41
C MET A 1 -24.26 3.36 -50.43
N ILE A 2 -23.47 2.36 -50.87
CA ILE A 2 -22.89 1.33 -49.98
C ILE A 2 -21.46 1.69 -49.50
N ALA A 3 -20.71 2.47 -50.28
CA ALA A 3 -19.35 2.91 -49.96
C ALA A 3 -19.22 3.81 -48.71
N PRO A 4 -20.06 4.84 -48.47
CA PRO A 4 -19.90 5.71 -47.31
C PRO A 4 -20.21 4.98 -45.99
N PHE A 5 -21.16 4.04 -46.00
CA PHE A 5 -21.52 3.24 -44.83
C PHE A 5 -20.37 2.33 -44.39
N ARG A 6 -19.69 1.67 -45.35
CA ARG A 6 -18.50 0.86 -45.07
C ARG A 6 -17.35 1.67 -44.50
N ALA A 7 -17.10 2.87 -45.02
CA ALA A 7 -16.06 3.76 -44.51
C ALA A 7 -16.33 4.19 -43.06
N ILE A 8 -17.56 4.58 -42.74
CA ILE A 8 -17.97 4.96 -41.37
C ILE A 8 -17.77 3.81 -40.38
N VAL A 9 -18.18 2.58 -40.76
CA VAL A 9 -18.01 1.40 -39.90
C VAL A 9 -16.52 1.11 -39.65
N VAL A 10 -15.68 1.17 -40.69
CA VAL A 10 -14.24 0.96 -40.55
C VAL A 10 -13.59 2.03 -39.66
N THR A 11 -13.97 3.29 -39.80
CA THR A 11 -13.45 4.38 -38.96
C THR A 11 -13.86 4.21 -37.49
N LEU A 12 -15.13 3.84 -37.22
CA LEU A 12 -15.61 3.58 -35.87
C LEU A 12 -14.91 2.37 -35.22
N CYS A 13 -14.74 1.28 -35.95
CA CYS A 13 -14.01 0.11 -35.46
C CYS A 13 -12.54 0.46 -35.18
N SER A 14 -11.89 1.22 -36.07
CA SER A 14 -10.50 1.64 -35.89
C SER A 14 -10.34 2.53 -34.65
N PHE A 15 -11.27 3.47 -34.45
CA PHE A 15 -11.27 4.34 -33.26
C PHE A 15 -11.47 3.54 -31.98
N ALA A 16 -12.40 2.58 -31.97
CA ALA A 16 -12.64 1.71 -30.81
C ALA A 16 -11.44 0.81 -30.49
N ILE A 17 -10.73 0.31 -31.51
CA ILE A 17 -9.52 -0.50 -31.32
C ILE A 17 -8.38 0.36 -30.77
N LEU A 18 -8.16 1.55 -31.32
CA LEU A 18 -7.13 2.49 -30.85
C LEU A 18 -7.39 2.96 -29.42
N SER A 19 -8.64 3.28 -29.07
CA SER A 19 -9.00 3.67 -27.70
C SER A 19 -8.87 2.49 -26.73
N GLY A 20 -9.28 1.29 -27.14
CA GLY A 20 -9.10 0.07 -26.35
C GLY A 20 -7.62 -0.26 -26.08
N LEU A 21 -6.77 -0.16 -27.10
CA LEU A 21 -5.31 -0.34 -26.96
C LEU A 21 -4.69 0.73 -26.06
N GLY A 22 -5.11 2.00 -26.20
CA GLY A 22 -4.67 3.09 -25.34
C GLY A 22 -5.02 2.86 -23.87
N LEU A 23 -6.26 2.42 -23.60
CA LEU A 23 -6.71 2.09 -22.24
C LEU A 23 -5.93 0.89 -21.68
N ALA A 24 -5.73 -0.17 -22.47
CA ALA A 24 -4.97 -1.33 -22.04
C ALA A 24 -3.51 -0.97 -21.70
N ALA A 25 -2.87 -0.13 -22.51
CA ALA A 25 -1.51 0.35 -22.24
C ALA A 25 -1.43 1.18 -20.95
N LEU A 26 -2.43 2.04 -20.69
CA LEU A 26 -2.52 2.80 -19.44
C LEU A 26 -2.66 1.88 -18.24
N VAL A 27 -3.58 0.91 -18.28
CA VAL A 27 -3.81 -0.05 -17.19
C VAL A 27 -2.56 -0.89 -16.92
N LEU A 28 -1.89 -1.38 -17.97
CA LEU A 28 -0.64 -2.14 -17.84
C LEU A 28 0.49 -1.29 -17.25
N GLY A 29 0.67 -0.06 -17.74
CA GLY A 29 1.68 0.85 -17.20
C GLY A 29 1.43 1.19 -15.73
N TYR A 30 0.18 1.38 -15.34
CA TYR A 30 -0.22 1.58 -13.94
C TYR A 30 0.07 0.34 -13.09
N SER A 31 -0.32 -0.85 -13.57
CA SER A 31 -0.07 -2.12 -12.87
C SER A 31 1.43 -2.38 -12.66
N VAL A 32 2.28 -2.09 -13.65
CA VAL A 32 3.74 -2.24 -13.49
C VAL A 32 4.30 -1.26 -12.45
N LYS A 33 3.77 -0.03 -12.41
CA LYS A 33 4.23 1.02 -11.49
C LYS A 33 3.81 0.75 -10.05
N PHE A 34 2.57 0.30 -9.85
CA PHE A 34 1.93 0.25 -8.54
C PHE A 34 1.66 -1.19 -8.04
N GLY A 35 1.88 -2.23 -8.85
CA GLY A 35 1.77 -3.64 -8.44
C GLY A 35 3.02 -4.19 -7.73
N LYS A 36 3.97 -3.32 -7.40
CA LYS A 36 5.16 -3.64 -6.59
C LYS A 36 4.84 -3.55 -5.11
N CYS A 37 5.34 -4.53 -4.35
CA CYS A 37 5.21 -4.56 -2.90
C CYS A 37 6.57 -4.78 -2.23
N VAL A 38 6.66 -4.24 -1.02
CA VAL A 38 7.79 -4.40 -0.11
C VAL A 38 7.38 -5.42 0.94
N LYS A 39 8.05 -6.58 0.98
CA LYS A 39 7.83 -7.62 1.98
C LYS A 39 8.74 -7.38 3.17
N LEU A 40 8.16 -7.37 4.37
CA LEU A 40 8.89 -7.14 5.61
C LEU A 40 9.20 -8.48 6.30
N PRO A 41 10.31 -8.60 7.05
CA PRO A 41 10.68 -9.86 7.70
C PRO A 41 9.68 -10.33 8.76
N ASN A 42 8.92 -9.41 9.34
CA ASN A 42 7.87 -9.69 10.32
C ASN A 42 6.55 -10.18 9.68
N GLY A 43 6.56 -10.47 8.38
CA GLY A 43 5.42 -11.00 7.62
C GLY A 43 4.49 -9.92 7.04
N SER A 44 4.51 -8.69 7.55
CA SER A 44 3.70 -7.61 6.96
C SER A 44 4.25 -7.13 5.63
N GLU A 45 3.41 -6.42 4.87
CA GLU A 45 3.75 -5.93 3.53
C GLU A 45 3.36 -4.46 3.37
N LEU A 46 4.24 -3.66 2.77
CA LEU A 46 3.89 -2.33 2.30
C LEU A 46 3.56 -2.40 0.81
N SER A 47 2.41 -1.87 0.42
CA SER A 47 1.99 -1.90 -0.98
C SER A 47 0.95 -0.83 -1.27
N TYR A 48 0.75 -0.54 -2.54
CA TYR A 48 -0.27 0.42 -2.97
C TYR A 48 -1.69 -0.14 -2.80
N GLU A 49 -2.66 0.71 -2.46
CA GLU A 49 -4.10 0.46 -2.46
C GLU A 49 -4.77 1.29 -3.56
N ALA A 50 -5.64 0.66 -4.35
CA ALA A 50 -6.44 1.24 -5.44
C ALA A 50 -5.66 2.02 -6.53
N PHE A 51 -5.52 1.44 -7.73
CA PHE A 51 -4.90 2.16 -8.85
C PHE A 51 -5.74 3.34 -9.37
N VAL A 52 -7.05 3.28 -9.17
CA VAL A 52 -8.02 4.31 -9.59
C VAL A 52 -8.99 4.54 -8.43
N ASP A 53 -8.83 5.67 -7.75
CA ASP A 53 -9.82 6.22 -6.82
C ASP A 53 -10.63 7.29 -7.58
N LEU A 54 -11.95 7.07 -7.70
CA LEU A 54 -12.88 8.01 -8.36
C LEU A 54 -13.55 8.96 -7.35
N GLY A 55 -13.39 8.72 -6.05
CA GLY A 55 -13.92 9.52 -4.95
C GLY A 55 -12.98 10.65 -4.52
N ASN A 56 -11.66 10.43 -4.62
CA ASN A 56 -10.65 11.46 -4.41
C ASN A 56 -9.95 11.84 -5.72
N SER A 57 -9.84 13.14 -5.97
CA SER A 57 -9.07 13.63 -7.11
C SER A 57 -7.62 13.20 -6.98
N PHE A 58 -7.21 12.34 -7.92
CA PHE A 58 -5.89 12.06 -8.47
C PHE A 58 -5.58 10.57 -8.47
N LEU A 59 -5.15 10.10 -9.63
CA LEU A 59 -4.74 8.74 -10.02
C LEU A 59 -3.51 8.21 -9.25
N ARG A 60 -3.38 8.51 -7.95
CA ARG A 60 -2.24 8.15 -7.14
C ARG A 60 -2.71 7.25 -5.99
N PRO A 61 -2.41 5.94 -6.05
CA PRO A 61 -2.71 5.04 -4.94
C PRO A 61 -1.98 5.46 -3.67
N ASP A 62 -2.63 5.23 -2.53
CA ASP A 62 -2.01 5.35 -1.21
C ASP A 62 -1.17 4.10 -0.92
N VAL A 63 -0.06 4.30 -0.20
CA VAL A 63 0.73 3.18 0.31
C VAL A 63 0.13 2.77 1.64
N VAL A 64 -0.19 1.50 1.77
CA VAL A 64 -0.80 0.93 2.97
C VAL A 64 0.06 -0.20 3.53
N LEU A 65 -0.09 -0.48 4.82
CA LEU A 65 0.45 -1.65 5.48
C LEU A 65 -0.59 -2.77 5.46
N ARG A 66 -0.19 -3.98 5.07
CA ARG A 66 -1.04 -5.18 5.04
C ARG A 66 -0.46 -6.30 5.90
N ASP A 67 -1.35 -7.17 6.37
CA ASP A 67 -0.97 -8.47 6.92
C ASP A 67 -0.60 -9.47 5.78
N PRO A 68 -0.05 -10.65 6.11
CA PRO A 68 0.28 -11.69 5.13
C PRO A 68 -0.91 -12.17 4.29
N GLU A 69 -2.12 -12.06 4.83
CA GLU A 69 -3.38 -12.43 4.17
C GLU A 69 -3.88 -11.34 3.20
N GLY A 70 -3.27 -10.16 3.23
CA GLY A 70 -3.56 -9.02 2.36
C GLY A 70 -4.58 -8.04 2.92
N ALA A 71 -5.05 -8.22 4.16
CA ALA A 71 -5.93 -7.26 4.81
C ALA A 71 -5.17 -6.00 5.21
N ILE A 72 -5.80 -4.85 5.05
CA ILE A 72 -5.20 -3.55 5.36
C ILE A 72 -5.16 -3.37 6.87
N ILE A 73 -3.95 -3.23 7.41
CA ILE A 73 -3.72 -2.84 8.81
C ILE A 73 -3.91 -1.32 8.95
N GLY A 74 -3.38 -0.54 8.03
CA GLY A 74 -3.53 0.92 8.04
C GLY A 74 -3.03 1.58 6.75
N LYS A 75 -3.69 2.67 6.33
CA LYS A 75 -3.32 3.44 5.13
C LYS A 75 -2.21 4.45 5.44
N GLU A 76 -2.52 5.48 6.23
CA GLU A 76 -1.52 6.45 6.69
C GLU A 76 -1.08 6.07 8.10
N ILE A 77 0.14 5.56 8.24
CA ILE A 77 0.74 5.25 9.54
C ILE A 77 1.87 6.25 9.79
N TRP A 78 1.77 6.99 10.90
CA TRP A 78 2.68 8.07 11.22
C TRP A 78 2.81 8.29 12.75
N PRO A 79 3.99 8.06 13.37
CA PRO A 79 5.19 7.41 12.79
C PRO A 79 4.98 5.91 12.52
N ILE A 80 5.65 5.38 11.49
CA ILE A 80 5.80 3.93 11.29
C ILE A 80 7.21 3.50 11.70
N HIS A 81 7.28 2.45 12.51
CA HIS A 81 8.52 1.80 12.93
C HIS A 81 8.46 0.33 12.57
N ILE A 82 9.54 -0.19 12.00
CA ILE A 82 9.63 -1.57 11.51
C ILE A 82 10.92 -2.19 12.03
N THR A 83 10.81 -3.37 12.62
CA THR A 83 11.92 -4.25 13.00
C THR A 83 11.73 -5.62 12.34
N SER A 84 12.67 -6.56 12.49
CA SER A 84 12.47 -7.91 11.93
C SER A 84 11.30 -8.66 12.57
N THR A 85 10.86 -8.27 13.76
CA THR A 85 9.83 -8.97 14.54
C THR A 85 8.49 -8.26 14.59
N ALA A 86 8.47 -6.93 14.43
CA ALA A 86 7.25 -6.15 14.58
C ALA A 86 7.19 -4.93 13.65
N THR A 87 5.97 -4.52 13.32
CA THR A 87 5.68 -3.18 12.76
C THR A 87 4.76 -2.48 13.75
N HIS A 88 5.09 -1.27 14.17
CA HIS A 88 4.26 -0.51 15.10
C HIS A 88 4.19 0.96 14.73
N GLY A 89 3.18 1.63 15.25
CA GLY A 89 2.92 3.03 14.95
C GLY A 89 1.50 3.43 15.21
N THR A 90 1.13 4.54 14.60
CA THR A 90 -0.20 5.14 14.77
C THR A 90 -0.90 5.21 13.42
N ALA A 91 -2.05 4.56 13.29
CA ALA A 91 -2.87 4.60 12.09
C ALA A 91 -3.79 5.83 12.10
N TRP A 92 -3.87 6.51 10.98
CA TRP A 92 -4.67 7.72 10.78
C TRP A 92 -5.76 7.47 9.74
N PRO A 93 -6.98 8.00 9.93
CA PRO A 93 -8.04 7.84 8.94
C PRO A 93 -7.69 8.54 7.62
N GLU A 94 -7.01 9.70 7.72
CA GLU A 94 -6.52 10.52 6.61
C GLU A 94 -5.28 11.30 7.07
N ARG A 95 -4.45 11.76 6.14
CA ARG A 95 -3.18 12.45 6.44
C ARG A 95 -3.34 13.71 7.30
N ASP A 96 -4.40 14.49 7.07
CA ASP A 96 -4.59 15.80 7.70
C ASP A 96 -5.55 15.76 8.90
N ASN A 97 -5.88 14.55 9.39
CA ASN A 97 -6.75 14.42 10.55
C ASN A 97 -6.08 14.93 11.82
N SER A 98 -6.86 15.58 12.67
CA SER A 98 -6.36 16.15 13.93
C SER A 98 -6.04 15.11 15.01
N LYS A 99 -6.49 13.87 14.83
CA LYS A 99 -6.30 12.75 15.76
C LYS A 99 -6.10 11.43 15.01
N PRO A 100 -5.28 10.54 15.56
CA PRO A 100 -5.16 9.19 15.04
C PRO A 100 -6.42 8.37 15.29
N ASP A 101 -6.62 7.34 14.47
CA ASP A 101 -7.67 6.35 14.66
C ASP A 101 -7.29 5.38 15.78
N PHE A 102 -6.10 4.77 15.70
CA PHE A 102 -5.58 3.89 16.75
C PHE A 102 -4.05 3.74 16.70
N SER A 103 -3.44 3.46 17.86
CA SER A 103 -2.06 2.97 17.97
C SER A 103 -2.05 1.44 17.92
N PHE A 104 -1.04 0.85 17.28
CA PHE A 104 -0.97 -0.59 17.11
C PHE A 104 0.45 -1.15 17.14
N VAL A 105 0.52 -2.46 17.39
CA VAL A 105 1.67 -3.32 17.10
C VAL A 105 1.18 -4.50 16.26
N TRP A 106 1.90 -4.78 15.18
CA TRP A 106 1.73 -5.96 14.34
C TRP A 106 2.91 -6.90 14.53
N THR A 107 2.65 -8.20 14.72
CA THR A 107 3.68 -9.26 14.72
C THR A 107 3.17 -10.48 13.97
N ALA A 108 4.06 -11.27 13.36
CA ALA A 108 3.68 -12.51 12.68
C ALA A 108 2.94 -13.52 13.59
N ASN A 109 3.29 -13.56 14.87
CA ASN A 109 2.76 -14.55 15.81
C ASN A 109 1.40 -14.15 16.41
N THR A 110 1.21 -12.85 16.66
CA THR A 110 0.04 -12.35 17.41
C THR A 110 -0.97 -11.65 16.50
N GLY A 111 -0.55 -11.23 15.32
CA GLY A 111 -1.34 -10.39 14.43
C GLY A 111 -1.43 -8.94 14.94
N LEU A 112 -2.55 -8.28 14.61
CA LEU A 112 -2.79 -6.87 14.90
C LEU A 112 -3.28 -6.71 16.33
N VAL A 113 -2.50 -6.00 17.15
CA VAL A 113 -2.89 -5.62 18.50
C VAL A 113 -3.05 -4.10 18.56
N LYS A 114 -4.28 -3.64 18.79
CA LYS A 114 -4.59 -2.22 18.99
C LYS A 114 -4.53 -1.88 20.49
N GLN A 115 -3.95 -0.73 20.80
CA GLN A 115 -3.81 -0.26 22.19
C GLN A 115 -5.16 -0.15 22.90
N VAL A 116 -6.21 0.28 22.19
CA VAL A 116 -7.56 0.48 22.73
C VAL A 116 -8.26 -0.83 23.09
N ASP A 117 -7.96 -1.91 22.37
CA ASP A 117 -8.61 -3.21 22.55
C ASP A 117 -7.90 -4.06 23.60
N ASN A 118 -6.56 -4.03 23.63
CA ASN A 118 -5.75 -4.77 24.60
C ASN A 118 -4.50 -4.00 25.03
N PRO A 119 -4.62 -3.09 26.02
CA PRO A 119 -3.52 -2.22 26.45
C PRO A 119 -2.32 -2.98 27.03
N SER A 120 -2.57 -4.07 27.76
CA SER A 120 -1.53 -4.85 28.44
C SER A 120 -0.64 -5.57 27.42
N LEU A 121 -1.26 -6.29 26.47
CA LEU A 121 -0.52 -6.98 25.42
C LEU A 121 0.19 -5.99 24.48
N TYR A 122 -0.46 -4.88 24.16
CA TYR A 122 0.15 -3.80 23.38
C TYR A 122 1.45 -3.31 24.02
N ALA A 123 1.44 -3.00 25.33
CA ALA A 123 2.61 -2.49 26.04
C ALA A 123 3.76 -3.50 26.07
N GLU A 124 3.45 -4.79 26.25
CA GLU A 124 4.44 -5.88 26.22
C GLU A 124 5.10 -6.02 24.85
N LEU A 125 4.29 -6.06 23.79
CA LEU A 125 4.79 -6.19 22.42
C LEU A 125 5.59 -4.94 21.99
N LEU A 126 5.13 -3.75 22.38
CA LEU A 126 5.84 -2.50 22.09
C LEU A 126 7.19 -2.45 22.80
N ALA A 127 7.26 -2.85 24.07
CA ALA A 127 8.52 -2.91 24.81
C ALA A 127 9.51 -3.89 24.15
N THR A 128 9.01 -5.04 23.70
CA THR A 128 9.80 -6.04 22.99
C THR A 128 10.29 -5.49 21.65
N ALA A 129 9.43 -4.85 20.86
CA ALA A 129 9.79 -4.22 19.60
C ALA A 129 10.84 -3.12 19.78
N ASN A 130 10.70 -2.27 20.81
CA ASN A 130 11.66 -1.19 21.09
C ASN A 130 13.00 -1.69 21.59
N SER A 131 13.04 -2.88 22.22
CA SER A 131 14.30 -3.52 22.62
C SER A 131 15.06 -4.13 21.44
N ALA A 132 14.38 -4.32 20.30
CA ALA A 132 15.00 -4.79 19.08
C ALA A 132 15.83 -3.64 18.45
N SER A 133 17.10 -3.90 18.17
CA SER A 133 18.03 -2.90 17.64
C SER A 133 18.09 -2.85 16.11
N ASP A 134 17.25 -3.63 15.44
CA ASP A 134 17.29 -3.94 14.02
C ASP A 134 16.22 -3.19 13.22
N TYR A 135 16.17 -1.87 13.38
CA TYR A 135 15.24 -1.03 12.64
C TYR A 135 15.47 -1.11 11.12
N ILE A 136 14.38 -1.29 10.38
CA ILE A 136 14.38 -1.50 8.94
C ILE A 136 13.95 -0.23 8.22
N GLY A 137 14.78 0.22 7.26
CA GLY A 137 14.49 1.36 6.39
C GLY A 137 14.73 2.73 7.01
N ALA A 138 14.33 2.94 8.27
CA ALA A 138 14.60 4.17 9.03
C ALA A 138 15.02 3.86 10.47
N PRO A 139 16.02 4.56 11.03
CA PRO A 139 16.30 4.60 12.46
C PRO A 139 15.07 5.01 13.29
N PHE A 140 15.03 4.60 14.56
CA PHE A 140 13.90 4.87 15.47
C PHE A 140 13.61 6.36 15.65
N GLU A 141 14.66 7.19 15.71
CA GLU A 141 14.55 8.63 15.94
C GLU A 141 13.95 9.35 14.73
N LEU A 142 14.03 8.73 13.56
CA LEU A 142 13.37 9.20 12.36
C LEU A 142 11.94 8.70 12.38
N HIS A 143 11.05 9.58 12.79
CA HIS A 143 9.67 9.43 12.42
C HIS A 143 9.65 9.50 10.87
N VAL A 144 9.27 8.40 10.20
CA VAL A 144 8.79 8.39 8.80
C VAL A 144 7.37 7.83 8.63
N ASN A 145 6.71 8.05 7.50
CA ASN A 145 5.38 7.51 7.18
C ASN A 145 5.42 6.32 6.20
N THR A 146 4.26 5.69 5.95
CA THR A 146 4.13 4.52 5.07
C THR A 146 4.71 4.76 3.67
N LEU A 147 4.39 5.91 3.04
CA LEU A 147 4.88 6.25 1.71
C LEU A 147 6.40 6.42 1.65
N TRP A 148 6.98 7.11 2.63
CA TRP A 148 8.44 7.28 2.71
C TRP A 148 9.11 5.93 2.87
N MET A 149 8.61 5.10 3.80
CA MET A 149 9.17 3.80 4.11
C MET A 149 9.13 2.86 2.90
N PHE A 150 8.00 2.82 2.20
CA PHE A 150 7.85 2.04 0.98
C PHE A 150 8.86 2.46 -0.10
N LYS A 151 9.01 3.76 -0.36
CA LYS A 151 10.00 4.25 -1.34
C LYS A 151 11.41 3.80 -0.96
N ARG A 152 11.80 4.02 0.29
CA ARG A 152 13.13 3.67 0.80
C ARG A 152 13.44 2.18 0.65
N LEU A 153 12.48 1.32 1.01
CA LEU A 153 12.66 -0.13 0.97
C LEU A 153 12.48 -0.73 -0.43
N SER A 154 11.73 -0.07 -1.31
CA SER A 154 11.56 -0.52 -2.71
C SER A 154 12.84 -0.42 -3.54
N GLU A 155 13.83 0.33 -3.07
CA GLU A 155 15.16 0.46 -3.69
C GLU A 155 16.13 -0.67 -3.28
N ASP A 156 15.79 -1.46 -2.25
CA ASP A 156 16.61 -2.54 -1.72
C ASP A 156 16.04 -3.90 -2.12
N GLU A 157 16.77 -4.63 -2.96
CA GLU A 157 16.36 -5.92 -3.53
C GLU A 157 15.96 -6.96 -2.48
N ARG A 158 16.47 -6.84 -1.24
CA ARG A 158 16.13 -7.76 -0.14
C ARG A 158 14.67 -7.71 0.26
N TYR A 159 13.99 -6.58 0.04
CA TYR A 159 12.60 -6.38 0.43
C TYR A 159 11.63 -6.40 -0.76
N ILE A 160 12.12 -6.52 -1.99
CA ILE A 160 11.28 -6.55 -3.19
C ILE A 160 10.52 -7.89 -3.26
N GLY A 161 9.19 -7.84 -3.21
CA GLY A 161 8.30 -8.99 -3.42
C GLY A 161 8.00 -9.30 -4.89
N ARG A 162 7.55 -10.52 -5.19
CA ARG A 162 7.26 -11.01 -6.57
C ARG A 162 6.13 -10.26 -7.28
N SER A 163 5.10 -9.83 -6.56
CA SER A 163 3.97 -8.95 -6.94
C SER A 163 2.88 -9.20 -5.90
N CYS A 164 2.18 -8.16 -5.46
CA CYS A 164 1.08 -8.30 -4.51
C CYS A 164 -0.24 -7.96 -5.18
N VAL A 165 -1.31 -8.62 -4.75
CA VAL A 165 -2.67 -8.40 -5.29
C VAL A 165 -3.13 -7.02 -4.84
N THR A 166 -3.04 -6.04 -5.73
CA THR A 166 -3.59 -4.71 -5.51
C THR A 166 -4.99 -4.66 -6.11
N GLN A 167 -5.95 -4.16 -5.34
CA GLN A 167 -7.29 -3.89 -5.87
C GLN A 167 -7.21 -2.78 -6.93
N LEU A 168 -7.79 -3.02 -8.11
CA LEU A 168 -7.82 -2.05 -9.20
C LEU A 168 -8.73 -0.86 -8.90
N PHE A 169 -9.80 -1.10 -8.15
CA PHE A 169 -10.84 -0.13 -7.82
C PHE A 169 -11.23 -0.30 -6.35
N THR A 170 -11.50 0.83 -5.67
CA THR A 170 -12.24 0.86 -4.40
C THR A 170 -13.57 1.55 -4.68
N PHE A 171 -14.67 1.02 -4.14
CA PHE A 171 -16.03 1.53 -4.32
C PHE A 171 -16.54 2.15 -3.01
#